data_AF-A0A2G6ESH2-F1
#
_entry.id   AF-A0A2G6ESH2-F1
#
_cell.length_a   1.000
_cell.length_b   1.000
_cell.length_c   1.000
_cell.angle_alpha   90.00
_cell.angle_beta   90.00
_cell.angle_gamma   90.00
#
_symmetry.space_group_name_H-M   'P 1'
#
loop_
_entity.id
_entity.type
_entity.pdbx_description
1 polymer ?
#
loop_
_entity_poly.entity_id
_entity_poly.type
_entity_poly.pdbx_seq_one_letter_code
_entity_poly.pdbx_strand_id
1 'polypeptide(L)'
;MSQNNSVNNDHGFIGVGTPYFYPEDGEAFFLGNPVSFTTSSSAETANRPSKRIEDAGAALDSRTSPNPTEVKFTTDTFSPLTWAMAMMGEAAEVTTTPVVVADEAVKAKLNGYAPLANADIDPATVQVSNGGIVVDAANYTVNTSMGLLQIHADAGIAADTDLTINYTTLAVTKININSNKVTSFKGKVVIDGRNEVTGKRAKVTFPNLSLAVGGDFDWFSDDYNTVEMSGTAAKGDNGETPVIVSLYGE
;
A
#
# COMPACT_ATOMS: atom_id res chain seq x y z
N MET A 1 -15.70 -29.70 33.94
CA MET A 1 -14.82 -29.03 32.96
C MET A 1 -14.90 -29.84 31.69
N SER A 2 -15.40 -29.25 30.60
CA SER A 2 -15.30 -29.89 29.28
C SER A 2 -13.82 -30.15 29.02
N GLN A 3 -13.44 -31.39 28.74
CA GLN A 3 -12.05 -31.74 28.41
C GLN A 3 -11.76 -31.16 27.03
N ASN A 4 -11.17 -29.96 26.99
CA ASN A 4 -10.82 -29.28 25.75
C ASN A 4 -9.88 -30.13 24.87
N ASN A 5 -9.09 -31.02 25.48
CA ASN A 5 -8.25 -31.99 24.79
C ASN A 5 -8.95 -33.36 24.73
N SER A 6 -9.75 -33.60 23.69
CA SER A 6 -10.41 -34.89 23.44
C SER A 6 -10.47 -35.17 21.94
N VAL A 7 -10.58 -36.45 21.56
CA VAL A 7 -10.77 -36.86 20.16
C VAL A 7 -12.01 -36.20 19.53
N ASN A 8 -13.01 -35.85 20.35
CA ASN A 8 -14.22 -35.17 19.88
C ASN A 8 -13.99 -33.69 19.52
N ASN A 9 -12.84 -33.11 19.88
CA ASN A 9 -12.40 -31.77 19.51
C ASN A 9 -11.24 -31.79 18.50
N ASP A 10 -10.94 -32.96 17.90
CA ASP A 10 -9.93 -33.09 16.85
C ASP A 10 -10.52 -32.59 15.52
N HIS A 11 -10.15 -31.36 15.15
CA HIS A 11 -10.60 -30.72 13.93
C HIS A 11 -9.43 -30.07 13.20
N GLY A 12 -9.40 -30.24 11.88
CA GLY A 12 -8.51 -29.45 11.01
C GLY A 12 -8.83 -27.95 11.12
N PHE A 13 -7.88 -27.11 10.71
CA PHE A 13 -8.03 -25.66 10.71
C PHE A 13 -7.77 -25.10 9.32
N ILE A 14 -8.77 -24.45 8.75
CA ILE A 14 -8.64 -23.58 7.59
C ILE A 14 -9.20 -22.22 8.01
N GLY A 15 -8.31 -21.25 8.22
CA GLY A 15 -8.69 -19.92 8.66
C GLY A 15 -9.12 -19.04 7.49
N VAL A 16 -10.31 -18.46 7.59
CA VAL A 16 -10.70 -17.29 6.78
C VAL A 16 -10.97 -16.13 7.74
N GLY A 17 -10.77 -14.90 7.31
CA GLY A 17 -11.06 -13.77 8.16
C GLY A 17 -10.85 -12.42 7.52
N THR A 18 -11.28 -11.38 8.24
CA THR A 18 -11.24 -9.99 7.81
C THR A 18 -10.28 -9.22 8.75
N PRO A 19 -9.15 -8.72 8.23
CA PRO A 19 -8.19 -7.96 9.02
C PRO A 19 -8.60 -6.49 9.15
N TYR A 20 -8.64 -6.00 10.39
CA TYR A 20 -8.86 -4.61 10.75
C TYR A 20 -7.63 -4.05 11.44
N PHE A 21 -7.24 -2.83 11.07
CA PHE A 21 -6.17 -2.07 11.70
C PHE A 21 -6.75 -0.88 12.44
N TYR A 22 -6.27 -0.67 13.66
CA TYR A 22 -6.64 0.41 14.56
C TYR A 22 -5.36 1.22 14.80
N PRO A 23 -5.17 2.37 14.12
CA PRO A 23 -4.04 3.25 14.39
C PRO A 23 -4.10 3.76 15.84
N GLU A 24 -2.97 4.18 16.40
CA GLU A 24 -2.93 4.81 17.73
C GLU A 24 -3.84 6.04 17.80
N ASP A 25 -3.81 6.87 16.74
CA ASP A 25 -4.65 8.05 16.58
C ASP A 25 -5.47 7.95 15.28
N GLY A 26 -6.69 7.43 15.37
CA GLY A 26 -7.62 7.42 14.24
C GLY A 26 -8.73 6.38 14.32
N GLU A 27 -9.50 6.30 13.24
CA GLU A 27 -10.56 5.31 13.10
C GLU A 27 -10.01 3.96 12.62
N ALA A 28 -10.69 2.88 13.02
CA ALA A 28 -10.36 1.56 12.55
C ALA A 28 -10.67 1.44 11.06
N PHE A 29 -9.78 0.77 10.31
CA PHE A 29 -9.99 0.56 8.88
C PHE A 29 -9.71 -0.89 8.47
N PHE A 30 -10.26 -1.24 7.33
CA PHE A 30 -10.11 -2.55 6.71
C PHE A 30 -8.79 -2.62 5.93
N LEU A 31 -8.00 -3.68 6.18
CA LEU A 31 -6.69 -3.88 5.52
C LEU A 31 -6.77 -4.54 4.14
N GLY A 32 -7.99 -4.72 3.61
CA GLY A 32 -8.20 -5.40 2.34
C GLY A 32 -8.30 -6.91 2.49
N ASN A 33 -8.40 -7.59 1.35
CA ASN A 33 -8.45 -9.05 1.29
C ASN A 33 -7.08 -9.66 1.69
N PRO A 34 -7.01 -10.46 2.77
CA PRO A 34 -5.79 -11.09 3.22
C PRO A 34 -5.41 -12.26 2.30
N VAL A 35 -4.27 -12.17 1.60
CA VAL A 35 -3.70 -13.30 0.86
C VAL A 35 -2.93 -14.22 1.82
N SER A 36 -2.18 -13.63 2.74
CA SER A 36 -1.45 -14.39 3.76
C SER A 36 -1.33 -13.60 5.06
N PHE A 37 -1.37 -14.31 6.18
CA PHE A 37 -1.04 -13.77 7.50
C PHE A 37 -0.27 -14.83 8.28
N THR A 38 0.98 -14.54 8.62
CA THR A 38 1.87 -15.49 9.29
C THR A 38 2.51 -14.88 10.52
N THR A 39 2.72 -15.71 11.53
CA THR A 39 3.41 -15.34 12.77
C THR A 39 4.56 -16.31 13.02
N SER A 40 5.77 -15.80 13.23
CA SER A 40 6.95 -16.59 13.62
C SER A 40 7.38 -16.22 15.04
N SER A 41 7.58 -17.24 15.87
CA SER A 41 8.15 -17.09 17.21
C SER A 41 9.46 -17.84 17.27
N SER A 42 10.54 -17.14 17.64
CA SER A 42 11.86 -17.74 17.85
C SER A 42 12.34 -17.46 19.27
N ALA A 43 13.33 -18.22 19.75
CA ALA A 43 13.93 -18.00 21.06
C ALA A 43 15.44 -18.22 21.00
N GLU A 44 16.19 -17.37 21.66
CA GLU A 44 17.63 -17.53 21.82
C GLU A 44 17.92 -18.40 23.04
N THR A 45 18.76 -19.42 22.87
CA THR A 45 19.20 -20.29 23.97
C THR A 45 20.68 -20.09 24.23
N ALA A 46 21.00 -19.52 25.39
CA ALA A 46 22.36 -19.42 25.89
C ALA A 46 22.69 -20.65 26.73
N ASN A 47 23.59 -21.49 26.25
CA ASN A 47 24.08 -22.66 26.97
C ASN A 47 25.43 -22.36 27.62
N ARG A 48 25.62 -22.84 28.85
CA ARG A 48 26.90 -22.87 29.54
C ARG A 48 27.53 -24.25 29.36
N PRO A 49 28.45 -24.45 28.40
CA PRO A 49 29.13 -25.72 28.24
C PRO A 49 30.11 -25.97 29.40
N SER A 50 30.21 -27.22 29.83
CA SER A 50 31.19 -27.65 30.82
C SER A 50 32.60 -27.58 30.24
N LYS A 51 33.55 -27.21 31.08
CA LYS A 51 34.99 -27.23 30.81
C LYS A 51 35.73 -28.24 31.69
N ARG A 52 35.01 -29.09 32.44
CA ARG A 52 35.66 -30.10 33.29
C ARG A 52 36.15 -31.24 32.42
N ILE A 53 37.21 -31.91 32.84
CA ILE A 53 37.90 -32.92 32.04
C ILE A 53 37.01 -34.12 31.68
N GLU A 54 36.06 -34.46 32.56
CA GLU A 54 35.17 -35.62 32.44
C GLU A 54 33.98 -35.38 31.49
N ASP A 55 33.51 -34.13 31.37
CA ASP A 55 32.25 -33.79 30.69
C ASP A 55 32.40 -32.55 29.77
N ALA A 56 33.62 -32.27 29.32
CA ALA A 56 33.95 -31.14 28.45
C ALA A 56 33.00 -31.07 27.24
N GLY A 57 32.28 -29.96 27.11
CA GLY A 57 31.30 -29.72 26.04
C GLY A 57 29.84 -30.02 26.41
N ALA A 58 29.55 -30.71 27.52
CA ALA A 58 28.18 -30.94 27.97
C ALA A 58 27.52 -29.65 28.48
N ALA A 59 26.24 -29.40 28.18
CA ALA A 59 25.52 -28.23 28.70
C ALA A 59 25.28 -28.37 30.22
N LEU A 60 25.87 -27.49 31.02
CA LEU A 60 25.67 -27.45 32.47
C LEU A 60 24.39 -26.71 32.85
N ASP A 61 24.17 -25.56 32.21
CA ASP A 61 23.02 -24.70 32.43
C ASP A 61 22.56 -24.16 31.06
N SER A 62 21.25 -23.95 30.90
CA SER A 62 20.69 -23.29 29.72
C SER A 62 19.74 -22.17 30.14
N ARG A 63 19.76 -21.07 29.40
CA ARG A 63 18.81 -19.97 29.55
C ARG A 63 18.19 -19.69 28.20
N THR A 64 16.87 -19.84 28.12
CA THR A 64 16.10 -19.52 26.91
C THR A 64 15.43 -18.17 27.09
N SER A 65 15.61 -17.27 26.12
CA SER A 65 14.96 -15.97 26.05
C SER A 65 14.12 -15.90 24.78
N PRO A 66 12.80 -15.67 24.85
CA PRO A 66 11.96 -15.56 23.67
C PRO A 66 12.23 -14.25 22.92
N ASN A 67 12.33 -14.32 21.60
CA ASN A 67 12.38 -13.16 20.72
C ASN A 67 10.97 -12.58 20.52
N PRO A 68 10.85 -11.31 20.09
CA PRO A 68 9.58 -10.75 19.66
C PRO A 68 8.93 -11.61 18.57
N THR A 69 7.60 -11.71 18.59
CA THR A 69 6.88 -12.44 17.54
C THR A 69 6.90 -11.60 16.26
N GLU A 70 7.46 -12.15 15.20
CA GLU A 70 7.45 -11.56 13.88
C GLU A 70 6.12 -11.84 13.19
N VAL A 71 5.64 -10.87 12.43
CA VAL A 71 4.38 -10.95 11.69
C VAL A 71 4.67 -10.58 10.24
N LYS A 72 4.11 -11.36 9.31
CA LYS A 72 4.04 -10.99 7.90
C LYS A 72 2.59 -11.04 7.43
N PHE A 73 2.18 -10.01 6.71
CA PHE A 73 0.84 -9.84 6.17
C PHE A 73 0.93 -9.45 4.70
N THR A 74 0.16 -10.13 3.85
CA THR A 74 0.05 -9.83 2.42
C THR A 74 -1.40 -9.53 2.07
N THR A 75 -1.64 -8.45 1.32
CA THR A 75 -2.97 -8.07 0.79
C THR A 75 -2.87 -7.77 -0.70
N ASP A 76 -3.91 -8.10 -1.45
CA ASP A 76 -4.03 -7.84 -2.91
C ASP A 76 -4.99 -6.68 -3.21
N THR A 77 -5.54 -6.04 -2.18
CA THR A 77 -6.55 -4.98 -2.33
C THR A 77 -5.92 -3.60 -2.29
N PHE A 78 -6.17 -2.80 -3.33
CA PHE A 78 -5.70 -1.42 -3.46
C PHE A 78 -6.83 -0.40 -3.24
N SER A 79 -6.87 0.15 -2.03
CA SER A 79 -7.64 1.32 -1.61
C SER A 79 -6.68 2.50 -1.41
N PRO A 80 -7.15 3.76 -1.30
CA PRO A 80 -6.27 4.91 -1.06
C PRO A 80 -5.30 4.71 0.12
N LEU A 81 -5.74 4.00 1.14
CA LEU A 81 -4.95 3.72 2.33
C LEU A 81 -3.97 2.57 2.13
N THR A 82 -4.37 1.47 1.48
CA THR A 82 -3.40 0.40 1.17
C THR A 82 -2.40 0.83 0.11
N TRP A 83 -2.76 1.77 -0.77
CA TRP A 83 -1.84 2.49 -1.63
C TRP A 83 -0.87 3.37 -0.85
N ALA A 84 -1.37 4.14 0.13
CA ALA A 84 -0.52 4.90 1.03
C ALA A 84 0.43 4.00 1.80
N MET A 85 -0.04 2.86 2.30
CA MET A 85 0.81 1.86 2.94
C MET A 85 1.87 1.33 1.96
N ALA A 86 1.46 0.82 0.79
CA ALA A 86 2.35 0.27 -0.23
C ALA A 86 3.49 1.23 -0.62
N MET A 87 3.18 2.52 -0.72
CA MET A 87 4.15 3.55 -1.11
C MET A 87 4.86 4.19 0.08
N MET A 88 4.67 3.69 1.31
CA MET A 88 5.18 4.27 2.56
C MET A 88 4.83 5.77 2.66
N GLY A 89 3.63 6.12 2.22
CA GLY A 89 3.20 7.48 1.97
C GLY A 89 1.95 7.89 2.74
N GLU A 90 1.49 9.09 2.42
CA GLU A 90 0.27 9.68 2.97
C GLU A 90 -0.69 9.98 1.84
N ALA A 91 -1.94 9.54 1.99
CA ALA A 91 -3.02 9.87 1.08
C ALA A 91 -3.54 11.28 1.38
N ALA A 92 -3.48 12.16 0.38
CA ALA A 92 -4.01 13.52 0.47
C ALA A 92 -5.03 13.75 -0.64
N GLU A 93 -6.26 14.11 -0.27
CA GLU A 93 -7.25 14.55 -1.24
C GLU A 93 -6.88 15.94 -1.76
N VAL A 94 -6.87 16.09 -3.08
CA VAL A 94 -6.63 17.35 -3.77
C VAL A 94 -7.82 17.60 -4.68
N THR A 95 -8.55 18.67 -4.40
CA THR A 95 -9.62 19.17 -5.26
C THR A 95 -9.10 20.39 -6.02
N THR A 96 -9.18 20.34 -7.35
CA THR A 96 -8.81 21.46 -8.21
C THR A 96 -10.03 22.28 -8.61
N THR A 97 -9.84 23.59 -8.72
CA THR A 97 -10.84 24.47 -9.34
C THR A 97 -10.48 24.67 -10.81
N PRO A 98 -11.49 24.84 -11.70
CA PRO A 98 -11.24 25.15 -13.11
C PRO A 98 -10.43 26.44 -13.24
N VAL A 99 -9.37 26.40 -14.03
CA VAL A 99 -8.53 27.55 -14.36
C VAL A 99 -8.58 27.75 -15.86
N VAL A 100 -8.89 28.97 -16.27
CA VAL A 100 -8.77 29.39 -17.67
C VAL A 100 -7.35 29.85 -17.90
N VAL A 101 -6.64 29.15 -18.78
CA VAL A 101 -5.28 29.48 -19.22
C VAL A 101 -5.37 30.10 -20.59
N ALA A 102 -4.84 31.32 -20.71
CA ALA A 102 -4.78 32.05 -21.96
C ALA A 102 -3.32 32.27 -22.39
N ASP A 103 -3.07 32.13 -23.68
CA ASP A 103 -1.82 32.40 -24.37
C ASP A 103 -0.59 31.73 -23.74
N GLU A 104 -0.72 30.46 -23.32
CA GLU A 104 0.43 29.70 -22.86
C GLU A 104 1.39 29.46 -24.03
N ALA A 105 2.65 29.90 -23.88
CA ALA A 105 3.67 29.74 -24.90
C ALA A 105 4.26 28.32 -24.90
N VAL A 106 4.19 27.64 -26.03
CA VAL A 106 4.65 26.26 -26.21
C VAL A 106 5.43 26.14 -27.51
N LYS A 107 6.51 25.37 -27.51
CA LYS A 107 7.27 25.10 -28.73
C LYS A 107 6.72 23.88 -29.47
N ALA A 108 6.53 24.02 -30.77
CA ALA A 108 6.10 22.94 -31.65
C ALA A 108 7.15 21.81 -31.66
N LYS A 109 6.74 20.60 -31.27
CA LYS A 109 7.55 19.39 -31.42
C LYS A 109 6.89 18.47 -32.45
N LEU A 110 7.53 18.29 -33.60
CA LEU A 110 7.04 17.41 -34.66
C LEU A 110 7.03 15.96 -34.19
N ASN A 111 5.86 15.34 -34.16
CA ASN A 111 5.62 14.00 -33.63
C ASN A 111 6.14 13.79 -32.19
N GLY A 112 6.50 14.86 -31.47
CA GLY A 112 6.99 14.82 -30.11
C GLY A 112 6.02 15.50 -29.14
N TYR A 113 6.22 15.27 -27.84
CA TYR A 113 5.33 15.80 -26.80
C TYR A 113 5.91 17.06 -26.16
N ALA A 114 5.20 18.17 -26.32
CA ALA A 114 5.45 19.42 -25.64
C ALA A 114 4.59 19.48 -24.36
N PRO A 115 5.20 19.60 -23.17
CA PRO A 115 4.46 19.66 -21.92
C PRO A 115 3.76 21.02 -21.77
N LEU A 116 2.52 20.97 -21.32
CA LEU A 116 1.73 22.11 -20.88
C LEU A 116 1.89 22.32 -19.37
N ALA A 117 1.60 23.52 -18.90
CA ALA A 117 1.67 23.86 -17.48
C ALA A 117 0.63 23.11 -16.64
N ASN A 118 -0.50 22.72 -17.24
CA ASN A 118 -1.58 22.01 -16.56
C ASN A 118 -1.97 20.71 -17.27
N ALA A 119 -2.48 19.79 -16.46
CA ALA A 119 -3.10 18.54 -16.85
C ALA A 119 -4.62 18.62 -16.63
N ASP A 120 -5.34 17.52 -16.89
CA ASP A 120 -6.80 17.43 -16.69
C ASP A 120 -7.57 18.55 -17.45
N ILE A 121 -7.23 18.75 -18.72
CA ILE A 121 -7.76 19.83 -19.56
C ILE A 121 -9.15 19.47 -20.12
N ASP A 122 -10.07 20.44 -20.22
CA ASP A 122 -11.32 20.29 -20.94
C ASP A 122 -11.07 20.28 -22.46
N PRO A 123 -11.26 19.14 -23.16
CA PRO A 123 -10.98 19.03 -24.59
C PRO A 123 -11.81 19.99 -25.44
N ALA A 124 -12.98 20.44 -24.98
CA ALA A 124 -13.82 21.37 -25.73
C ALA A 124 -13.26 22.81 -25.77
N THR A 125 -12.32 23.13 -24.89
CA THR A 125 -11.79 24.50 -24.71
C THR A 125 -10.41 24.70 -25.32
N VAL A 126 -9.80 23.64 -25.85
CA VAL A 126 -8.44 23.69 -26.40
C VAL A 126 -8.42 24.43 -27.73
N GLN A 127 -7.54 25.44 -27.83
CA GLN A 127 -7.27 26.14 -29.07
C GLN A 127 -5.77 26.43 -29.18
N VAL A 128 -5.15 25.93 -30.25
CA VAL A 128 -3.75 26.20 -30.57
C VAL A 128 -3.67 27.27 -31.66
N SER A 129 -2.75 28.22 -31.50
CA SER A 129 -2.51 29.28 -32.47
C SER A 129 -1.02 29.42 -32.79
N ASN A 130 -0.70 29.80 -34.02
CA ASN A 130 0.65 30.13 -34.48
C ASN A 130 0.66 31.61 -34.91
N GLY A 131 1.32 32.47 -34.14
CA GLY A 131 1.36 33.91 -34.44
C GLY A 131 -0.03 34.57 -34.53
N GLY A 132 -1.00 34.07 -33.75
CA GLY A 132 -2.40 34.55 -33.76
C GLY A 132 -3.32 33.89 -34.79
N ILE A 133 -2.80 32.98 -35.62
CA ILE A 133 -3.61 32.18 -36.56
C ILE A 133 -3.96 30.86 -35.88
N VAL A 134 -5.26 30.57 -35.76
CA VAL A 134 -5.75 29.30 -35.21
C VAL A 134 -5.27 28.14 -36.09
N VAL A 135 -4.60 27.18 -35.47
CA VAL A 135 -4.19 25.93 -36.11
C VAL A 135 -5.39 24.99 -36.16
N ASP A 136 -5.60 24.35 -37.31
CA ASP A 136 -6.66 23.35 -37.46
C ASP A 136 -6.47 22.19 -36.46
N ALA A 137 -7.55 21.77 -35.80
CA ALA A 137 -7.55 20.65 -34.86
C ALA A 137 -7.10 19.33 -35.49
N ALA A 138 -7.16 19.18 -36.82
CA ALA A 138 -6.63 18.00 -37.51
C ALA A 138 -5.09 17.92 -37.51
N ASN A 139 -4.40 19.03 -37.22
CA ASN A 139 -2.95 19.14 -37.31
C ASN A 139 -2.22 18.89 -35.99
N TYR A 140 -2.95 18.64 -34.90
CA TYR A 140 -2.37 18.39 -33.60
C TYR A 140 -3.23 17.43 -32.76
N THR A 141 -2.60 16.78 -31.79
CA THR A 141 -3.28 16.02 -30.74
C THR A 141 -2.86 16.55 -29.38
N VAL A 142 -3.83 16.73 -28.48
CA VAL A 142 -3.58 17.04 -27.08
C VAL A 142 -4.01 15.87 -26.22
N ASN A 143 -3.06 15.30 -25.47
CA ASN A 143 -3.39 14.43 -24.35
C ASN A 143 -3.84 15.33 -23.20
N THR A 144 -5.15 15.54 -23.09
CA THR A 144 -5.73 16.45 -22.10
C THR A 144 -5.54 15.98 -20.67
N SER A 145 -5.47 14.67 -20.44
CA SER A 145 -5.21 14.09 -19.13
C SER A 145 -3.80 14.36 -18.63
N MET A 146 -2.80 14.36 -19.51
CA MET A 146 -1.39 14.57 -19.15
C MET A 146 -0.88 15.98 -19.44
N GLY A 147 -1.68 16.81 -20.13
CA GLY A 147 -1.24 18.13 -20.56
C GLY A 147 -0.11 18.05 -21.58
N LEU A 148 -0.23 17.19 -22.60
CA LEU A 148 0.81 17.05 -23.63
C LEU A 148 0.26 17.44 -25.00
N LEU A 149 0.91 18.40 -25.65
CA LEU A 149 0.64 18.79 -27.03
C LEU A 149 1.60 18.08 -27.98
N GLN A 150 1.07 17.48 -29.04
CA GLN A 150 1.84 16.91 -30.14
C GLN A 150 1.37 17.53 -31.46
N ILE A 151 2.31 18.03 -32.25
CA ILE A 151 2.04 18.56 -33.58
C ILE A 151 2.35 17.47 -34.61
N HIS A 152 1.43 17.21 -35.54
CA HIS A 152 1.65 16.24 -36.60
C HIS A 152 2.74 16.72 -37.57
N ALA A 153 3.59 15.82 -38.05
CA ALA A 153 4.66 16.18 -38.98
C ALA A 153 4.18 16.77 -40.32
N ASP A 154 2.97 16.45 -40.74
CA ASP A 154 2.32 16.93 -41.96
C ASP A 154 1.51 18.23 -41.77
N ALA A 155 1.50 18.79 -40.55
CA ALA A 155 0.80 20.03 -40.20
C ALA A 155 1.31 21.30 -40.91
N GLY A 156 2.43 21.22 -41.63
CA GLY A 156 3.09 22.37 -42.25
C GLY A 156 3.71 23.36 -41.25
N ILE A 157 3.82 22.97 -39.98
CA ILE A 157 4.46 23.75 -38.90
C ILE A 157 5.88 23.26 -38.73
N ALA A 158 6.87 24.16 -38.74
CA ALA A 158 8.26 23.78 -38.51
C ALA A 158 8.48 23.40 -37.04
N ALA A 159 9.43 22.51 -36.79
CA ALA A 159 9.89 22.22 -35.43
C ALA A 159 10.39 23.51 -34.75
N ASP A 160 10.22 23.58 -33.43
CA ASP A 160 10.61 24.71 -32.56
C ASP A 160 9.91 26.04 -32.87
N THR A 161 8.87 26.04 -33.70
CA THR A 161 7.99 27.21 -33.89
C THR A 161 7.29 27.55 -32.59
N ASP A 162 7.22 28.84 -32.25
CA ASP A 162 6.47 29.31 -31.09
C ASP A 162 4.97 29.26 -31.38
N LEU A 163 4.24 28.50 -30.54
CA LEU A 163 2.79 28.38 -30.56
C LEU A 163 2.22 28.97 -29.27
N THR A 164 0.98 29.45 -29.33
CA THR A 164 0.19 29.78 -28.14
C THR A 164 -0.96 28.80 -28.01
N ILE A 165 -1.28 28.41 -26.79
CA ILE A 165 -2.42 27.53 -26.51
C ILE A 165 -3.32 28.16 -25.45
N ASN A 166 -4.62 28.10 -25.72
CA ASN A 166 -5.69 28.48 -24.80
C ASN A 166 -6.42 27.21 -24.39
N TYR A 167 -6.71 27.07 -23.10
CA TYR A 167 -7.51 25.96 -22.59
C TYR A 167 -8.06 26.25 -21.19
N THR A 168 -9.05 25.47 -20.77
CA THR A 168 -9.58 25.49 -19.40
C THR A 168 -9.34 24.13 -18.76
N THR A 169 -8.91 24.10 -17.50
CA THR A 169 -8.78 22.84 -16.74
C THR A 169 -10.13 22.40 -16.16
N LEU A 170 -10.30 21.09 -16.00
CA LEU A 170 -11.47 20.51 -15.34
C LEU A 170 -11.38 20.64 -13.81
N ALA A 171 -12.54 20.72 -13.16
CA ALA A 171 -12.63 20.49 -11.71
C ALA A 171 -12.48 19.00 -11.44
N VAL A 172 -11.39 18.60 -10.77
CA VAL A 172 -11.12 17.19 -10.48
C VAL A 172 -10.81 17.04 -9.00
N THR A 173 -11.42 16.05 -8.37
CA THR A 173 -11.03 15.56 -7.05
C THR A 173 -10.20 14.30 -7.25
N LYS A 174 -8.96 14.32 -6.78
CA LYS A 174 -8.03 13.18 -6.84
C LYS A 174 -7.40 12.92 -5.49
N ILE A 175 -7.01 11.67 -5.25
CA ILE A 175 -6.21 11.30 -4.09
C ILE A 175 -4.77 11.13 -4.54
N ASN A 176 -3.90 11.99 -4.02
CA ASN A 176 -2.47 11.89 -4.23
C ASN A 176 -1.85 11.08 -3.11
N ILE A 177 -1.05 10.08 -3.48
CA ILE A 177 -0.27 9.30 -2.53
C ILE A 177 1.15 9.88 -2.51
N ASN A 178 1.47 10.63 -1.46
CA ASN A 178 2.80 11.21 -1.29
C ASN A 178 3.72 10.16 -0.68
N SER A 179 4.48 9.45 -1.51
CA SER A 179 5.37 8.36 -1.11
C SER A 179 6.47 8.79 -0.13
N ASN A 180 6.96 7.82 0.64
CA ASN A 180 8.12 7.90 1.54
C ASN A 180 8.03 8.96 2.66
N LYS A 181 6.82 9.17 3.17
CA LYS A 181 6.56 10.02 4.35
C LYS A 181 6.36 9.23 5.64
N VAL A 182 5.98 7.96 5.55
CA VAL A 182 5.62 7.10 6.68
C VAL A 182 6.52 5.87 6.70
N THR A 183 7.33 5.71 7.75
CA THR A 183 8.31 4.62 7.84
C THR A 183 7.74 3.32 8.41
N SER A 184 6.70 3.40 9.22
CA SER A 184 6.02 2.23 9.79
C SER A 184 4.61 2.60 10.25
N PHE A 185 3.68 1.65 10.13
CA PHE A 185 2.32 1.75 10.63
C PHE A 185 2.27 1.04 11.98
N LYS A 186 2.00 1.79 13.05
CA LYS A 186 1.89 1.27 14.41
C LYS A 186 0.45 1.32 14.88
N GLY A 187 0.00 0.23 15.48
CA GLY A 187 -1.35 0.15 16.00
C GLY A 187 -1.77 -1.26 16.35
N LYS A 188 -3.05 -1.42 16.65
CA LYS A 188 -3.66 -2.70 16.97
C LYS A 188 -4.20 -3.35 15.70
N VAL A 189 -3.95 -4.66 15.53
CA VAL A 189 -4.57 -5.46 14.46
C VAL A 189 -5.54 -6.47 15.06
N VAL A 190 -6.72 -6.55 14.49
CA VAL A 190 -7.73 -7.56 14.85
C VAL A 190 -8.15 -8.28 13.58
N ILE A 191 -8.04 -9.61 13.59
CA ILE A 191 -8.56 -10.47 12.54
C ILE A 191 -9.81 -11.13 13.09
N ASP A 192 -10.97 -10.78 12.53
CA ASP A 192 -12.21 -11.49 12.80
C ASP A 192 -12.32 -12.64 11.80
N GLY A 193 -12.26 -13.87 12.29
CA GLY A 193 -12.14 -15.04 11.46
C GLY A 193 -13.04 -16.20 11.85
N ARG A 194 -12.93 -17.26 11.08
CA ARG A 194 -13.69 -18.50 11.20
C ARG A 194 -12.83 -19.66 10.74
N ASN A 195 -12.98 -20.80 11.41
CA ASN A 195 -12.47 -22.06 10.88
C ASN A 195 -13.49 -22.61 9.88
N GLU A 196 -13.12 -22.75 8.61
CA GLU A 196 -14.00 -23.30 7.58
C GLU A 196 -14.33 -24.78 7.79
N VAL A 197 -13.46 -25.53 8.48
CA VAL A 197 -13.69 -26.97 8.74
C VAL A 197 -14.83 -27.17 9.74
N THR A 198 -14.92 -26.33 10.76
CA THR A 198 -15.91 -26.47 11.85
C THR A 198 -17.01 -25.42 11.80
N GLY A 199 -16.82 -24.38 11.01
CA GLY A 199 -17.67 -23.20 10.95
C GLY A 199 -17.60 -22.29 12.17
N LYS A 200 -16.73 -22.56 13.15
CA LYS A 200 -16.66 -21.83 14.42
C LYS A 200 -15.86 -20.54 14.29
N ARG A 201 -16.31 -19.49 14.99
CA ARG A 201 -15.63 -18.18 15.00
C ARG A 201 -14.31 -18.26 15.76
N ALA A 202 -13.30 -17.59 15.22
CA ALA A 202 -12.01 -17.37 15.85
C ALA A 202 -11.62 -15.90 15.70
N LYS A 203 -10.98 -15.32 16.69
CA LYS A 203 -10.48 -13.95 16.61
C LYS A 203 -9.03 -13.91 17.02
N VAL A 204 -8.20 -13.26 16.20
CA VAL A 204 -6.80 -12.99 16.53
C VAL A 204 -6.66 -11.50 16.81
N THR A 205 -5.96 -11.14 17.88
CA THR A 205 -5.72 -9.75 18.25
C THR A 205 -4.24 -9.55 18.57
N PHE A 206 -3.66 -8.55 17.91
CA PHE A 206 -2.31 -8.02 18.14
C PHE A 206 -2.48 -6.64 18.76
N PRO A 207 -2.29 -6.48 20.08
CA PRO A 207 -2.55 -5.22 20.77
C PRO A 207 -1.66 -4.07 20.29
N ASN A 208 -0.39 -4.37 20.00
CA ASN A 208 0.57 -3.42 19.46
C ASN A 208 1.41 -4.10 18.38
N LEU A 209 1.25 -3.67 17.14
CA LEU A 209 1.92 -4.20 15.96
C LEU A 209 2.53 -3.03 15.18
N SER A 210 3.83 -3.14 14.88
CA SER A 210 4.50 -2.23 13.96
C SER A 210 4.68 -2.95 12.64
N LEU A 211 4.04 -2.48 11.57
CA LEU A 211 4.15 -3.00 10.21
C LEU A 211 4.95 -2.02 9.34
N ALA A 212 5.91 -2.54 8.59
CA ALA A 212 6.60 -1.82 7.54
C ALA A 212 6.36 -2.56 6.21
N VAL A 213 6.20 -1.79 5.13
CA VAL A 213 6.10 -2.39 3.80
C VAL A 213 7.47 -2.90 3.38
N GLY A 214 7.48 -4.10 2.82
CA GLY A 214 8.65 -4.73 2.22
C GLY A 214 8.38 -5.12 0.77
N GLY A 215 9.46 -5.36 0.04
CA GLY A 215 9.40 -5.79 -1.35
C GLY A 215 9.40 -4.64 -2.37
N ASP A 216 9.51 -5.04 -3.63
CA ASP A 216 9.46 -4.14 -4.79
C ASP A 216 8.03 -4.09 -5.32
N PHE A 217 7.60 -2.92 -5.81
CA PHE A 217 6.30 -2.76 -6.46
C PHE A 217 6.48 -2.74 -7.98
N ASP A 218 5.92 -3.74 -8.67
CA ASP A 218 5.99 -3.83 -10.13
C ASP A 218 4.76 -3.20 -10.78
N TRP A 219 4.98 -2.10 -11.48
CA TRP A 219 3.91 -1.37 -12.18
C TRP A 219 3.35 -2.11 -13.40
N PHE A 220 4.04 -3.13 -13.90
CA PHE A 220 3.73 -3.80 -15.16
C PHE A 220 3.75 -5.33 -15.05
N SER A 221 3.52 -5.85 -13.84
CA SER A 221 3.39 -7.29 -13.59
C SER A 221 2.21 -7.89 -14.38
N ASP A 222 2.40 -9.12 -14.90
CA ASP A 222 1.33 -9.93 -15.50
C ASP A 222 0.36 -10.50 -14.43
N ASP A 223 0.85 -10.63 -13.19
CA ASP A 223 0.06 -11.06 -12.03
C ASP A 223 -0.48 -9.86 -11.24
N TYR A 224 -1.56 -10.08 -10.48
CA TYR A 224 -2.10 -9.06 -9.57
C TYR A 224 -1.04 -8.63 -8.55
N ASN A 225 -0.82 -7.32 -8.46
CA ASN A 225 0.08 -6.75 -7.48
C ASN A 225 -0.37 -7.07 -6.06
N THR A 226 0.60 -7.21 -5.16
CA THR A 226 0.35 -7.44 -3.74
C THR A 226 1.17 -6.48 -2.91
N VAL A 227 0.65 -6.12 -1.73
CA VAL A 227 1.37 -5.34 -0.74
C VAL A 227 1.80 -6.28 0.37
N GLU A 228 3.11 -6.45 0.52
CA GLU A 228 3.71 -7.23 1.59
C GLU A 228 4.14 -6.32 2.74
N MET A 229 3.71 -6.69 3.94
CA MET A 229 4.01 -5.99 5.18
C MET A 229 4.67 -6.95 6.15
N SER A 230 5.73 -6.49 6.82
CA SER A 230 6.42 -7.27 7.85
C SER A 230 6.70 -6.41 9.07
N GLY A 231 6.80 -7.07 10.23
CA GLY A 231 7.20 -6.38 11.44
C GLY A 231 7.03 -7.22 12.68
N THR A 232 6.88 -6.57 13.83
CA THR A 232 6.95 -7.24 15.14
C THR A 232 5.76 -6.89 16.02
N ALA A 233 5.24 -7.92 16.69
CA ALA A 233 4.19 -7.77 17.70
C ALA A 233 4.84 -7.50 19.06
N ALA A 234 4.40 -6.42 19.71
CA ALA A 234 4.80 -6.02 21.04
C ALA A 234 3.66 -6.26 22.05
N LYS A 235 4.00 -6.21 23.34
CA LYS A 235 2.98 -6.24 24.41
C LYS A 235 2.06 -5.03 24.28
N GLY A 236 0.80 -5.20 24.66
CA GLY A 236 -0.12 -4.07 24.77
C GLY A 236 0.27 -3.16 25.93
N ASP A 237 -0.18 -1.90 25.86
CA ASP A 237 0.15 -0.87 26.84
C ASP A 237 -0.40 -1.19 28.25
N ASN A 238 -1.43 -2.06 28.33
CA ASN A 238 -2.01 -2.52 29.60
C ASN A 238 -1.45 -3.88 30.05
N GLY A 239 -0.34 -4.32 29.46
CA GLY A 239 0.33 -5.58 29.80
C GLY A 239 -0.26 -6.81 29.09
N GLU A 240 -1.09 -6.62 28.06
CA GLU A 240 -1.58 -7.72 27.23
C GLU A 240 -0.43 -8.48 26.55
N THR A 241 -0.65 -9.78 26.30
CA THR A 241 0.30 -10.59 25.53
C THR A 241 0.39 -10.10 24.08
N PRO A 242 1.54 -10.25 23.42
CA PRO A 242 1.73 -9.73 22.05
C PRO A 242 0.76 -10.29 21.00
N VAL A 243 0.26 -11.51 21.25
CA VAL A 243 -0.76 -12.16 20.42
C VAL A 243 -1.81 -12.77 21.34
N ILE A 244 -3.08 -12.58 20.99
CA ILE A 244 -4.23 -13.17 21.67
C ILE A 244 -5.08 -13.91 20.63
N VAL A 245 -5.27 -15.21 20.82
CA VAL A 245 -6.18 -16.03 20.01
C VAL A 245 -7.40 -16.38 20.85
N SER A 246 -8.57 -15.89 20.44
CA SER A 246 -9.86 -16.18 21.06
C SER A 246 -10.62 -17.17 20.18
N LEU A 247 -10.83 -18.39 20.70
CA LEU A 247 -11.67 -19.40 20.06
C LEU A 247 -13.04 -19.35 20.73
N TYR A 248 -14.09 -19.20 19.93
CA TYR A 248 -15.45 -19.15 20.46
C TYR A 248 -16.01 -20.58 20.51
N GLY A 249 -16.49 -20.96 21.70
CA GLY A 249 -17.25 -22.19 21.89
C GLY A 249 -18.66 -22.08 21.30
N GLU A 250 -19.41 -23.17 21.37
CA GLU A 250 -20.86 -23.12 21.22
C GLU A 250 -21.52 -22.35 22.37
#